data_AF-A0A0N1GBL6-F1
#
_entry.id   AF-A0A0N1GBL6-F1
#
_cell.length_a   1.000
_cell.length_b   1.000
_cell.length_c   1.000
_cell.angle_alpha   90.00
_cell.angle_beta   90.00
_cell.angle_gamma   90.00
#
_symmetry.space_group_name_H-M   'P 1'
#
loop_
_entity.id
_entity.type
_entity.pdbx_description
1 polymer ?
#
loop_
_entity_poly.entity_id
_entity_poly.type
_entity_poly.pdbx_seq_one_letter_code
_entity_poly.pdbx_strand_id
1 'polypeptide(L)'
;MNDDLAGVGAVGGDDSAGSAIGRHVVDATTFAALARARGGTAAVARLRAGQLSKRMLLVRALHRTAVRNRAVGGAGTVAAGIDALYRRLLDLSRRDPEAWRAVLLHPYLDEGFTRAVVALERGERLDPEWVRWWDRLVADPYGHDGPWPRVRAECDGRVLELRIADSGPFRDAHGYPLAEPLDGPALRHWEKALSAAWEVLVRRHPWHAAALADCLTVLVPLRPESGGTAVSSAARRAYGAVAASFQDDPVLLALTLVHEFLHVQLGALLDLLPLHGPSTGARHHAPWRPDPRPAGALLQGTYAHLGVTDFWRAELAAGTDGERARTEYDTWRHHTDTAAGTLLDSGELLPAGVRFVTELRTAVRRPEVRGPLRGREALAGDLRALGLRPGDTVLVHSSLRAVGPVVGGADTVVDALRDVLGPSGTLVVYTQTPDNSDPSRWHLTRGYAVPEERWPELRDSQPPFDLRTTPSHGVGVLPETVRARPDARRSAHPQSSFTALGARAAEVTGGHAPDCHLGERSPLARLEQLGARVLLLGVGHEVCTAFHLAEYRVPGRPWRTYDCVVGDGRGGREWYHYRDVTLDASPFGELGREYERVTAVARGRVGAADSRLLELAPAVAYATRWLTTAETAK
;
A
#
# COMPACT_ATOMS: atom_id res chain seq x y z
N MET A 1 -44.77 14.06 -16.89
CA MET A 1 -44.15 15.39 -16.73
C MET A 1 -42.82 15.16 -16.04
N ASN A 2 -41.83 14.85 -16.87
CA ASN A 2 -40.43 14.68 -16.51
C ASN A 2 -39.78 16.04 -16.68
N ASP A 3 -39.16 16.58 -15.64
CA ASP A 3 -37.87 17.26 -15.70
C ASP A 3 -37.39 17.60 -14.29
N ASP A 4 -36.08 17.79 -14.18
CA ASP A 4 -35.31 18.32 -13.04
C ASP A 4 -34.81 17.34 -11.96
N LEU A 5 -33.81 16.54 -12.36
CA LEU A 5 -32.70 16.12 -11.49
C LEU A 5 -31.37 16.25 -12.26
N ALA A 6 -30.83 17.47 -12.31
CA ALA A 6 -29.44 17.73 -12.69
C ALA A 6 -28.87 18.84 -11.80
N GLY A 7 -27.77 18.57 -11.12
CA GLY A 7 -27.02 19.55 -10.34
C GLY A 7 -26.36 18.96 -9.10
N VAL A 8 -25.18 18.36 -9.27
CA VAL A 8 -23.89 18.69 -8.59
C VAL A 8 -22.81 17.80 -9.27
N GLY A 9 -22.25 18.28 -10.37
CA GLY A 9 -20.94 17.87 -10.90
C GLY A 9 -19.90 18.91 -10.45
N ALA A 10 -18.77 18.49 -9.89
CA ALA A 10 -17.55 18.22 -10.66
C ALA A 10 -17.03 19.49 -11.37
N VAL A 11 -15.94 20.04 -10.84
CA VAL A 11 -15.21 21.14 -11.46
C VAL A 11 -14.46 20.60 -12.69
N GLY A 12 -14.95 21.00 -13.87
CA GLY A 12 -14.17 21.18 -15.11
C GLY A 12 -14.03 19.98 -16.05
N GLY A 13 -14.66 20.07 -17.22
CA GLY A 13 -14.23 19.38 -18.45
C GLY A 13 -15.32 18.72 -19.29
N ASP A 14 -15.79 19.46 -20.31
CA ASP A 14 -16.38 19.06 -21.60
C ASP A 14 -17.50 17.98 -21.64
N ASP A 15 -18.71 18.44 -21.90
CA ASP A 15 -19.94 17.64 -22.09
C ASP A 15 -19.99 17.02 -23.50
N SER A 16 -19.59 15.74 -23.64
CA SER A 16 -20.15 14.82 -24.66
C SER A 16 -19.72 13.35 -24.47
N ALA A 17 -20.17 12.70 -23.39
CA ALA A 17 -20.27 11.24 -23.32
C ALA A 17 -21.24 10.86 -22.19
N GLY A 18 -22.17 9.93 -22.44
CA GLY A 18 -23.10 9.44 -21.42
C GLY A 18 -22.38 9.09 -20.13
N SER A 19 -22.76 9.74 -19.02
CA SER A 19 -22.09 9.66 -17.71
C SER A 19 -21.82 8.20 -17.31
N ALA A 20 -20.58 7.75 -17.53
CA ALA A 20 -20.15 6.42 -17.12
C ALA A 20 -20.16 6.38 -15.59
N ILE A 21 -20.85 5.39 -15.00
CA ILE A 21 -20.83 5.16 -13.55
C ILE A 21 -19.37 5.04 -13.09
N GLY A 22 -18.92 5.97 -12.25
CA GLY A 22 -17.56 5.99 -11.73
C GLY A 22 -17.23 4.69 -11.00
N ARG A 23 -16.12 4.04 -11.37
CA ARG A 23 -15.63 2.81 -10.74
C ARG A 23 -14.64 3.15 -9.63
N HIS A 24 -14.74 2.46 -8.49
CA HIS A 24 -13.70 2.48 -7.47
C HIS A 24 -12.50 1.65 -7.95
N VAL A 25 -11.28 2.22 -7.89
CA VAL A 25 -10.06 1.56 -8.41
C VAL A 25 -8.96 1.61 -7.36
N VAL A 26 -8.58 0.50 -6.73
CA VAL A 26 -7.39 0.52 -5.86
C VAL A 26 -6.15 0.43 -6.74
N ASP A 27 -5.39 1.52 -6.84
CA ASP A 27 -4.16 1.55 -7.64
C ASP A 27 -3.09 0.61 -7.04
N ALA A 28 -2.12 0.21 -7.85
CA ALA A 28 -1.11 -0.78 -7.44
C ALA A 28 -0.28 -0.32 -6.22
N THR A 29 0.00 0.98 -6.10
CA THR A 29 0.78 1.54 -4.99
C THR A 29 -0.01 1.48 -3.69
N THR A 30 -1.26 1.95 -3.70
CA THR A 30 -2.17 1.85 -2.56
C THR A 30 -2.44 0.39 -2.19
N PHE A 31 -2.61 -0.49 -3.18
CA PHE A 31 -2.81 -1.92 -2.96
C PHE A 31 -1.63 -2.58 -2.26
N ALA A 32 -0.40 -2.33 -2.73
CA ALA A 32 0.81 -2.83 -2.10
C ALA A 32 1.01 -2.24 -0.68
N ALA A 33 0.72 -0.95 -0.50
CA ALA A 33 0.78 -0.31 0.82
C ALA A 33 -0.23 -0.94 1.79
N LEU A 34 -1.47 -1.20 1.36
CA LEU A 34 -2.47 -1.95 2.11
C LEU A 34 -1.98 -3.36 2.45
N ALA A 35 -1.45 -4.11 1.49
CA ALA A 35 -0.94 -5.47 1.71
C ALA A 35 0.19 -5.54 2.76
N ARG A 36 0.95 -4.45 2.91
CA ARG A 36 2.01 -4.30 3.91
C ARG A 36 1.51 -3.72 5.24
N ALA A 37 0.21 -3.56 5.44
CA ALA A 37 -0.42 -2.88 6.58
C ALA A 37 0.02 -1.41 6.76
N ARG A 38 0.49 -0.76 5.69
CA ARG A 38 1.00 0.62 5.65
C ARG A 38 0.20 1.52 4.70
N GLY A 39 -1.10 1.26 4.53
CA GLY A 39 -1.96 2.00 3.59
C GLY A 39 -2.13 3.49 3.91
N GLY A 40 -2.07 3.87 5.20
CA GLY A 40 -2.17 5.26 5.63
C GLY A 40 -3.53 5.93 5.34
N THR A 41 -3.56 7.25 5.47
CA THR A 41 -4.77 8.08 5.33
C THR A 41 -5.36 8.04 3.92
N ALA A 42 -4.52 8.01 2.89
CA ALA A 42 -4.95 7.93 1.49
C ALA A 42 -5.74 6.64 1.21
N ALA A 43 -5.27 5.50 1.74
CA ALA A 43 -5.99 4.23 1.61
C ALA A 43 -7.32 4.27 2.37
N VAL A 44 -7.33 4.79 3.61
CA VAL A 44 -8.56 4.96 4.40
C VAL A 44 -9.58 5.82 3.66
N ALA A 45 -9.18 6.95 3.07
CA ALA A 45 -10.07 7.81 2.30
C ALA A 45 -10.72 7.05 1.12
N ARG A 46 -9.95 6.20 0.44
CA ARG A 46 -10.44 5.40 -0.69
C ARG A 46 -11.41 4.31 -0.25
N LEU A 47 -11.09 3.61 0.82
CA LEU A 47 -11.97 2.60 1.43
C LEU A 47 -13.27 3.24 1.92
N ARG A 48 -13.17 4.39 2.58
CA ARG A 48 -14.31 5.19 3.06
C ARG A 48 -15.24 5.63 1.93
N ALA A 49 -14.70 6.04 0.78
CA ALA A 49 -15.51 6.35 -0.40
C ALA A 49 -16.26 5.12 -0.93
N GLY A 50 -15.60 3.97 -0.95
CA GLY A 50 -16.23 2.69 -1.28
C GLY A 50 -17.37 2.31 -0.33
N GLN A 51 -17.13 2.44 0.97
CA GLN A 51 -18.13 2.23 2.01
C GLN A 51 -19.33 3.16 1.85
N LEU A 52 -19.11 4.45 1.55
CA LEU A 52 -20.19 5.40 1.28
C LEU A 52 -21.08 4.95 0.12
N SER A 53 -20.49 4.57 -1.03
CA SER A 53 -21.24 4.04 -2.17
C SER A 53 -22.04 2.79 -1.83
N LYS A 54 -21.46 1.85 -1.06
CA LYS A 54 -22.16 0.66 -0.56
C LYS A 54 -23.41 1.04 0.25
N ARG A 55 -23.30 2.00 1.15
CA ARG A 55 -24.42 2.48 1.98
C ARG A 55 -25.51 3.19 1.17
N MET A 56 -25.14 3.96 0.14
CA MET A 56 -26.12 4.54 -0.78
C MET A 56 -26.95 3.46 -1.49
N LEU A 57 -26.29 2.38 -1.94
CA LEU A 57 -26.98 1.25 -2.56
C LEU A 57 -27.89 0.53 -1.55
N LEU A 58 -27.45 0.38 -0.31
CA LEU A 58 -28.21 -0.26 0.76
C LEU A 58 -29.45 0.55 1.16
N VAL A 59 -29.35 1.88 1.27
CA VAL A 59 -30.50 2.78 1.46
C VAL A 59 -31.56 2.54 0.38
N ARG A 60 -31.14 2.46 -0.88
CA ARG A 60 -32.03 2.21 -2.02
C ARG A 60 -32.64 0.81 -1.98
N ALA A 61 -31.86 -0.20 -1.59
CA ALA A 61 -32.34 -1.58 -1.44
C ALA A 61 -33.41 -1.67 -0.34
N LEU A 62 -33.17 -1.05 0.81
CA LEU A 62 -34.13 -0.99 1.92
C LEU A 62 -35.43 -0.31 1.51
N HIS A 63 -35.36 0.87 0.88
CA HIS A 63 -36.54 1.59 0.41
C HIS A 63 -37.36 0.77 -0.60
N ARG A 64 -36.71 0.19 -1.62
CA ARG A 64 -37.38 -0.65 -2.62
C ARG A 64 -38.06 -1.86 -2.00
N THR A 65 -37.39 -2.53 -1.07
CA THR A 65 -37.92 -3.72 -0.39
C THR A 65 -39.15 -3.38 0.47
N ALA A 66 -39.12 -2.24 1.16
CA ALA A 66 -40.25 -1.74 1.93
C ALA A 66 -41.45 -1.38 1.05
N VAL A 67 -41.22 -0.69 -0.08
CA VAL A 67 -42.28 -0.35 -1.06
C VAL A 67 -42.93 -1.61 -1.64
N ARG A 68 -42.13 -2.62 -2.01
CA ARG A 68 -42.64 -3.91 -2.52
C ARG A 68 -43.54 -4.60 -1.50
N ASN A 69 -43.12 -4.67 -0.23
CA ASN A 69 -43.91 -5.29 0.85
C ASN A 69 -45.24 -4.58 1.12
N ARG A 70 -45.30 -3.25 0.94
CA ARG A 70 -46.55 -2.48 1.07
C ARG A 70 -47.60 -2.92 0.04
N ALA A 71 -47.18 -3.23 -1.18
CA ALA A 71 -48.07 -3.64 -2.26
C ALA A 71 -48.71 -5.03 -2.05
N VAL A 72 -48.13 -5.86 -1.17
CA VAL A 72 -48.57 -7.25 -0.90
C VAL A 72 -49.36 -7.37 0.44
N GLY A 73 -49.71 -6.25 1.08
CA GLY A 73 -50.62 -6.22 2.24
C GLY A 73 -50.01 -6.51 3.62
N GLY A 74 -48.68 -6.70 3.74
CA GLY A 74 -48.05 -7.20 4.97
C GLY A 74 -47.53 -6.18 6.01
N ALA A 75 -47.36 -4.89 5.69
CA ALA A 75 -46.55 -3.98 6.53
C ALA A 75 -46.84 -2.46 6.41
N GLY A 76 -48.11 -2.03 6.45
CA GLY A 76 -48.51 -0.65 6.15
C GLY A 76 -47.83 0.48 6.96
N THR A 77 -47.59 0.29 8.27
CA THR A 77 -47.01 1.31 9.17
C THR A 77 -45.48 1.38 9.11
N VAL A 78 -44.81 0.24 8.99
CA VAL A 78 -43.34 0.16 8.90
C VAL A 78 -42.84 0.66 7.54
N ALA A 79 -43.53 0.32 6.45
CA ALA A 79 -43.19 0.84 5.12
C ALA A 79 -43.29 2.37 5.05
N ALA A 80 -44.26 2.97 5.77
CA ALA A 80 -44.38 4.42 5.88
C ALA A 80 -43.20 5.04 6.67
N GLY A 81 -42.71 4.36 7.71
CA GLY A 81 -41.52 4.78 8.47
C GLY A 81 -40.25 4.77 7.62
N ILE A 82 -40.02 3.71 6.84
CA ILE A 82 -38.86 3.61 5.93
C ILE A 82 -38.94 4.64 4.80
N ASP A 83 -40.13 4.89 4.24
CA ASP A 83 -40.32 5.92 3.22
C ASP A 83 -40.05 7.33 3.77
N ALA A 84 -40.49 7.61 5.00
CA ALA A 84 -40.19 8.87 5.67
C ALA A 84 -38.70 9.04 5.96
N LEU A 85 -38.03 7.98 6.43
CA LEU A 85 -36.57 7.95 6.64
C LEU A 85 -35.82 8.23 5.33
N TYR A 86 -36.21 7.57 4.24
CA TYR A 86 -35.62 7.78 2.92
C TYR A 86 -35.77 9.24 2.46
N ARG A 87 -36.96 9.82 2.60
CA ARG A 87 -37.21 11.24 2.28
C ARG A 87 -36.36 12.18 3.12
N ARG A 88 -36.19 11.91 4.42
CA ARG A 88 -35.31 12.70 5.30
C ARG A 88 -33.84 12.59 4.89
N LEU A 89 -33.37 11.40 4.52
CA LEU A 89 -32.00 11.21 4.02
C LEU A 89 -31.76 11.98 2.71
N LEU A 90 -32.74 11.99 1.79
CA LEU A 90 -32.66 12.79 0.57
C LEU A 90 -32.64 14.28 0.86
N ASP A 91 -33.50 14.75 1.74
CA ASP A 91 -33.52 16.15 2.17
C ASP A 91 -32.20 16.57 2.83
N LEU A 92 -31.68 15.74 3.74
CA LEU A 92 -30.36 15.96 4.36
C LEU A 92 -29.25 16.01 3.32
N SER A 93 -29.26 15.12 2.31
CA SER A 93 -28.24 15.11 1.25
C SER A 93 -28.17 16.40 0.44
N ARG A 94 -29.29 17.15 0.36
CA ARG A 94 -29.37 18.42 -0.34
C ARG A 94 -28.99 19.59 0.56
N ARG A 95 -29.48 19.60 1.81
CA ARG A 95 -29.25 20.70 2.74
C ARG A 95 -27.87 20.70 3.37
N ASP A 96 -27.37 19.52 3.72
CA ASP A 96 -26.07 19.34 4.39
C ASP A 96 -25.42 18.02 3.93
N PRO A 97 -24.65 18.07 2.82
CA PRO A 97 -23.96 16.90 2.29
C PRO A 97 -22.94 16.28 3.26
N GLU A 98 -22.36 17.06 4.17
CA GLU A 98 -21.39 16.54 5.14
C GLU A 98 -22.08 15.76 6.25
N ALA A 99 -23.15 16.31 6.81
CA ALA A 99 -23.98 15.61 7.78
C ALA A 99 -24.58 14.33 7.16
N TRP A 100 -25.02 14.38 5.91
CA TRP A 100 -25.49 13.19 5.20
C TRP A 100 -24.39 12.12 5.08
N ARG A 101 -23.16 12.50 4.74
CA ARG A 101 -22.02 11.56 4.71
C ARG A 101 -21.73 10.99 6.10
N ALA A 102 -21.84 11.80 7.14
CA ALA A 102 -21.66 11.36 8.53
C ALA A 102 -22.71 10.30 8.92
N VAL A 103 -23.99 10.54 8.61
CA VAL A 103 -25.06 9.54 8.82
C VAL A 103 -24.79 8.27 8.05
N LEU A 104 -24.48 8.37 6.75
CA LEU A 104 -24.26 7.18 5.93
C LEU A 104 -23.08 6.36 6.45
N LEU A 105 -21.99 7.02 6.79
CA LEU A 105 -20.78 6.37 7.31
C LEU A 105 -20.87 6.01 8.79
N HIS A 106 -22.01 6.23 9.45
CA HIS A 106 -22.22 5.76 10.81
C HIS A 106 -22.01 4.22 10.85
N PRO A 107 -21.17 3.68 11.76
CA PRO A 107 -20.73 2.29 11.66
C PRO A 107 -21.85 1.27 11.58
N TYR A 108 -22.91 1.43 12.37
CA TYR A 108 -24.01 0.47 12.47
C TYR A 108 -25.14 0.65 11.44
N LEU A 109 -25.03 1.62 10.52
CA LEU A 109 -26.07 1.81 9.51
C LEU A 109 -26.17 0.60 8.56
N ASP A 110 -25.02 0.07 8.11
CA ASP A 110 -24.95 -1.08 7.21
C ASP A 110 -25.53 -2.35 7.86
N GLU A 111 -25.13 -2.65 9.10
CA GLU A 111 -25.67 -3.79 9.84
C GLU A 111 -27.19 -3.67 10.04
N GLY A 112 -27.67 -2.52 10.52
CA GLY A 112 -29.09 -2.31 10.77
C GLY A 112 -29.94 -2.40 9.50
N PHE A 113 -29.53 -1.72 8.43
CA PHE A 113 -30.27 -1.77 7.17
C PHE A 113 -30.23 -3.15 6.53
N THR A 114 -29.10 -3.88 6.64
CA THR A 114 -29.04 -5.25 6.12
C THR A 114 -29.99 -6.17 6.88
N ARG A 115 -30.03 -6.12 8.21
CA ARG A 115 -31.01 -6.88 9.01
C ARG A 115 -32.44 -6.54 8.61
N ALA A 116 -32.72 -5.26 8.38
CA ALA A 116 -34.05 -4.80 7.97
C ALA A 116 -34.45 -5.27 6.57
N VAL A 117 -33.53 -5.24 5.60
CA VAL A 117 -33.79 -5.81 4.27
C VAL A 117 -34.10 -7.29 4.38
N VAL A 118 -33.29 -8.06 5.10
CA VAL A 118 -33.50 -9.52 5.28
C VAL A 118 -34.85 -9.81 5.93
N ALA A 119 -35.21 -9.09 7.00
CA ALA A 119 -36.49 -9.25 7.68
C ALA A 119 -37.66 -8.93 6.73
N LEU A 120 -37.59 -7.82 5.99
CA LEU A 120 -38.63 -7.45 5.02
C LEU A 120 -38.72 -8.43 3.84
N GLU A 121 -37.62 -9.02 3.39
CA GLU A 121 -37.65 -10.05 2.35
C GLU A 121 -38.33 -11.34 2.81
N ARG A 122 -38.25 -11.64 4.11
CA ARG A 122 -38.94 -12.77 4.75
C ARG A 122 -40.40 -12.46 5.14
N GLY A 123 -40.87 -11.23 4.90
CA GLY A 123 -42.20 -10.78 5.33
C GLY A 123 -42.33 -10.58 6.84
N GLU A 124 -41.21 -10.47 7.55
CA GLU A 124 -41.17 -10.24 8.99
C GLU A 124 -41.42 -8.76 9.32
N ARG A 125 -41.89 -8.49 10.55
CA ARG A 125 -42.06 -7.12 11.06
C ARG A 125 -40.72 -6.57 11.51
N LEU A 126 -40.42 -5.31 11.15
CA LEU A 126 -39.28 -4.60 11.70
C LEU A 126 -39.55 -4.19 13.14
N ASP A 127 -38.50 -4.24 13.95
CA ASP A 127 -38.52 -3.66 15.28
C ASP A 127 -38.72 -2.13 15.19
N PRO A 128 -39.78 -1.56 15.80
CA PRO A 128 -39.99 -0.11 15.82
C PRO A 128 -38.84 0.69 16.44
N GLU A 129 -38.04 0.07 17.32
CA GLU A 129 -36.85 0.71 17.89
C GLU A 129 -35.81 1.05 16.83
N TRP A 130 -35.64 0.20 15.82
CA TRP A 130 -34.66 0.42 14.76
C TRP A 130 -34.98 1.69 13.97
N VAL A 131 -36.26 1.87 13.61
CA VAL A 131 -36.73 3.07 12.90
C VAL A 131 -36.54 4.32 13.75
N ARG A 132 -36.89 4.27 15.04
CA ARG A 132 -36.65 5.39 15.97
C ARG A 132 -35.17 5.72 16.11
N TRP A 133 -34.30 4.71 16.12
CA TRP A 133 -32.86 4.89 16.23
C TRP A 133 -32.29 5.56 14.97
N TRP A 134 -32.69 5.13 13.76
CA TRP A 134 -32.28 5.81 12.52
C TRP A 134 -32.83 7.23 12.44
N ASP A 135 -34.05 7.48 12.91
CA ASP A 135 -34.62 8.82 12.93
C ASP A 135 -33.83 9.77 13.82
N ARG A 136 -33.38 9.31 15.00
CA ARG A 136 -32.47 10.07 15.85
C ARG A 136 -31.11 10.30 15.18
N LEU A 137 -30.56 9.28 14.53
CA LEU A 137 -29.29 9.39 13.82
C LEU A 137 -29.35 10.44 12.68
N VAL A 138 -30.47 10.51 11.95
CA VAL A 138 -30.67 11.52 10.89
C VAL A 138 -30.92 12.91 11.48
N ALA A 139 -31.58 13.00 12.64
CA ALA A 139 -31.84 14.26 13.32
C ALA A 139 -30.60 14.87 13.99
N ASP A 140 -29.68 14.03 14.47
CA ASP A 140 -28.40 14.44 15.08
C ASP A 140 -27.21 13.66 14.45
N PRO A 141 -26.81 14.03 13.21
CA PRO A 141 -25.78 13.33 12.43
C PRO A 141 -24.40 13.22 13.09
N TYR A 142 -24.05 14.22 13.89
CA TYR A 142 -22.78 14.28 14.62
C TYR A 142 -22.93 13.72 16.03
N GLY A 143 -24.15 13.46 16.48
CA GLY A 143 -24.47 12.94 17.79
C GLY A 143 -24.05 13.90 18.90
N HIS A 144 -24.35 15.20 18.79
CA HIS A 144 -24.12 16.20 19.84
C HIS A 144 -24.98 15.95 21.07
N ASP A 145 -26.24 15.54 20.85
CA ASP A 145 -27.22 15.20 21.87
C ASP A 145 -27.46 13.66 21.93
N GLY A 146 -26.65 12.91 21.19
CA GLY A 146 -26.74 11.45 21.09
C GLY A 146 -26.35 10.73 22.38
N PRO A 147 -26.82 9.48 22.59
CA PRO A 147 -26.67 8.75 23.86
C PRO A 147 -25.24 8.25 24.13
N TRP A 148 -24.31 8.40 23.17
CA TRP A 148 -22.97 7.85 23.29
C TRP A 148 -21.99 8.93 23.75
N PRO A 149 -21.35 8.75 24.92
CA PRO A 149 -20.36 9.71 25.40
C PRO A 149 -19.16 9.75 24.45
N ARG A 150 -18.51 10.91 24.37
CA ARG A 150 -17.33 11.12 23.55
C ARG A 150 -16.08 11.06 24.41
N VAL A 151 -15.04 10.44 23.87
CA VAL A 151 -13.70 10.40 24.44
C VAL A 151 -12.74 10.98 23.41
N ARG A 152 -11.85 11.85 23.87
CA ARG A 152 -10.86 12.52 23.03
C ARG A 152 -9.47 12.27 23.57
N ALA A 153 -8.60 11.72 22.74
CA ALA A 153 -7.17 11.58 23.01
C ALA A 153 -6.37 12.48 22.06
N GLU A 154 -5.39 13.21 22.58
CA GLU A 154 -4.52 14.08 21.78
C GLU A 154 -3.05 13.87 22.16
N CYS A 155 -2.19 13.70 21.16
CA CYS A 155 -0.74 13.62 21.34
C CYS A 155 -0.06 14.23 20.10
N ASP A 156 0.93 15.10 20.30
CA ASP A 156 1.73 15.75 19.24
C ASP A 156 0.88 16.31 18.07
N GLY A 157 -0.24 16.95 18.40
CA GLY A 157 -1.19 17.55 17.43
C GLY A 157 -2.08 16.55 16.68
N ARG A 158 -1.98 15.25 16.98
CA ARG A 158 -2.86 14.20 16.44
C ARG A 158 -3.99 13.91 17.42
N VAL A 159 -5.22 13.95 16.93
CA VAL A 159 -6.43 13.74 17.72
C VAL A 159 -7.10 12.44 17.30
N LEU A 160 -7.47 11.62 18.29
CA LEU A 160 -8.40 10.51 18.14
C LEU A 160 -9.67 10.85 18.92
N GLU A 161 -10.79 10.98 18.21
CA GLU A 161 -12.11 11.19 18.82
C GLU A 161 -12.98 9.95 18.59
N LEU A 162 -13.46 9.35 19.68
CA LEU A 162 -14.28 8.15 19.66
C LEU A 162 -15.58 8.38 20.41
N ARG A 163 -16.68 7.87 19.86
CA ARG A 163 -17.95 7.71 20.58
C ARG A 163 -17.95 6.35 21.25
N ILE A 164 -18.28 6.31 22.54
CA ILE A 164 -18.38 5.05 23.28
C ILE A 164 -19.81 4.51 23.13
N ALA A 165 -19.96 3.47 22.31
CA ALA A 165 -21.23 2.83 22.05
C ALA A 165 -21.57 1.81 23.14
N ASP A 166 -22.00 2.32 24.30
CA ASP A 166 -22.38 1.52 25.47
C ASP A 166 -23.88 1.13 25.51
N SER A 167 -24.67 1.71 24.61
CA SER A 167 -26.12 1.54 24.53
C SER A 167 -26.61 1.48 23.08
N GLY A 168 -27.87 1.07 22.88
CA GLY A 168 -28.53 1.03 21.57
C GLY A 168 -28.26 -0.24 20.73
N PRO A 169 -28.94 -0.35 19.59
CA PRO A 169 -29.05 -1.58 18.80
C PRO A 169 -27.80 -1.88 17.95
N PHE A 170 -27.74 -3.12 17.43
CA PHE A 170 -26.77 -3.63 16.44
C PHE A 170 -25.32 -3.84 16.92
N ARG A 171 -25.01 -3.44 18.16
CA ARG A 171 -23.69 -3.68 18.78
C ARG A 171 -23.39 -5.15 19.01
N ASP A 172 -24.43 -5.97 19.12
CA ASP A 172 -24.37 -7.42 19.18
C ASP A 172 -23.71 -8.05 17.94
N ALA A 173 -23.55 -7.31 16.84
CA ALA A 173 -22.82 -7.76 15.65
C ALA A 173 -21.34 -8.11 15.91
N HIS A 174 -20.78 -7.69 17.05
CA HIS A 174 -19.43 -8.07 17.47
C HIS A 174 -19.37 -9.48 18.07
N GLY A 175 -20.50 -10.11 18.40
CA GLY A 175 -20.54 -11.52 18.84
C GLY A 175 -19.94 -11.81 20.21
N TYR A 176 -19.61 -10.77 21.00
CA TYR A 176 -19.12 -10.88 22.38
C TYR A 176 -20.11 -10.27 23.37
N PRO A 177 -20.09 -10.72 24.65
CA PRO A 177 -20.89 -10.09 25.69
C PRO A 177 -20.55 -8.60 25.85
N LEU A 178 -21.55 -7.75 25.69
CA LEU A 178 -21.43 -6.30 25.83
C LEU A 178 -21.29 -5.92 27.31
N ALA A 179 -20.52 -4.87 27.61
CA ALA A 179 -20.51 -4.30 28.94
C ALA A 179 -21.81 -3.54 29.23
N GLU A 180 -22.11 -3.36 30.52
CA GLU A 180 -23.17 -2.46 30.97
C GLU A 180 -22.85 -1.00 30.57
N PRO A 181 -23.86 -0.13 30.46
CA PRO A 181 -23.65 1.30 30.23
C PRO A 181 -22.64 1.89 31.22
N LEU A 182 -21.74 2.73 30.73
CA LEU A 182 -20.63 3.23 31.54
C LEU A 182 -21.11 4.38 32.43
N ASP A 183 -20.75 4.32 33.70
CA ASP A 183 -20.90 5.47 34.59
C ASP A 183 -19.76 6.49 34.38
N GLY A 184 -19.88 7.67 35.00
CA GLY A 184 -18.88 8.74 34.87
C GLY A 184 -17.46 8.30 35.25
N PRO A 185 -17.23 7.58 36.36
CA PRO A 185 -15.93 6.99 36.70
C PRO A 185 -15.37 6.04 35.63
N ALA A 186 -16.17 5.07 35.15
CA ALA A 186 -15.73 4.11 34.14
C ALA A 186 -15.38 4.80 32.82
N LEU A 187 -16.16 5.80 32.41
CA LEU A 187 -15.87 6.61 31.22
C LEU A 187 -14.52 7.34 31.34
N ARG A 188 -14.21 7.94 32.51
CA ARG A 188 -12.92 8.59 32.75
C ARG A 188 -11.75 7.60 32.71
N HIS A 189 -11.95 6.36 33.16
CA HIS A 189 -10.92 5.33 33.03
C HIS A 189 -10.65 4.98 31.58
N TRP A 190 -11.70 4.82 30.76
CA TRP A 190 -11.55 4.65 29.31
C TRP A 190 -10.81 5.82 28.66
N GLU A 191 -11.16 7.06 29.00
CA GLU A 191 -10.49 8.25 28.47
C GLU A 191 -9.00 8.29 28.81
N LYS A 192 -8.65 7.97 30.07
CA LYS A 192 -7.25 7.89 30.50
C LYS A 192 -6.49 6.79 29.78
N ALA A 193 -7.06 5.58 29.68
CA ALA A 193 -6.42 4.46 29.01
C ALA A 193 -6.23 4.71 27.51
N LEU A 194 -7.26 5.24 26.84
CA LEU A 194 -7.20 5.62 25.42
C LEU A 194 -6.18 6.74 25.17
N SER A 195 -6.08 7.72 26.06
CA SER A 195 -5.07 8.78 25.94
C SER A 195 -3.66 8.20 26.03
N ALA A 196 -3.39 7.33 27.00
CA ALA A 196 -2.09 6.68 27.14
C ALA A 196 -1.76 5.75 25.96
N ALA A 197 -2.73 4.97 25.48
CA ALA A 197 -2.57 4.15 24.27
C ALA A 197 -2.35 5.00 23.01
N TRP A 198 -2.98 6.17 22.93
CA TRP A 198 -2.79 7.09 21.81
C TRP A 198 -1.39 7.69 21.79
N GLU A 199 -0.80 8.02 22.95
CA GLU A 199 0.60 8.45 23.02
C GLU A 199 1.56 7.37 22.47
N VAL A 200 1.32 6.10 22.80
CA VAL A 200 2.07 4.97 22.23
C VAL A 200 1.95 4.94 20.71
N LEU A 201 0.72 5.05 20.18
CA LEU A 201 0.47 5.01 18.74
C LEU A 201 1.12 6.18 18.01
N VAL A 202 0.97 7.41 18.50
CA VAL A 202 1.49 8.60 17.84
C VAL A 202 3.02 8.60 17.83
N ARG A 203 3.66 8.29 18.96
CA ARG A 203 5.13 8.40 19.08
C ARG A 203 5.89 7.21 18.52
N ARG A 204 5.31 6.00 18.58
CA ARG A 204 6.02 4.75 18.20
C ARG A 204 5.44 4.06 16.97
N HIS A 205 4.17 4.29 16.66
CA HIS A 205 3.47 3.68 15.50
C HIS A 205 2.78 4.71 14.60
N PRO A 206 3.46 5.82 14.21
CA PRO A 206 2.81 6.98 13.59
C PRO A 206 2.05 6.68 12.28
N TRP A 207 2.44 5.61 11.58
CA TRP A 207 1.78 5.17 10.35
C TRP A 207 0.39 4.53 10.59
N HIS A 208 0.15 3.97 11.78
CA HIS A 208 -1.16 3.48 12.19
C HIS A 208 -1.99 4.62 12.79
N ALA A 209 -1.37 5.51 13.59
CA ALA A 209 -2.09 6.58 14.27
C ALA A 209 -2.92 7.44 13.30
N ALA A 210 -2.32 7.96 12.23
CA ALA A 210 -3.06 8.80 11.28
C ALA A 210 -4.22 8.05 10.60
N ALA A 211 -4.01 6.80 10.20
CA ALA A 211 -5.04 5.99 9.56
C ALA A 211 -6.18 5.60 10.54
N LEU A 212 -5.84 5.34 11.80
CA LEU A 212 -6.79 5.07 12.88
C LEU A 212 -7.70 6.27 13.12
N ALA A 213 -7.14 7.48 13.26
CA ALA A 213 -7.91 8.70 13.47
C ALA A 213 -8.87 9.02 12.31
N ASP A 214 -8.46 8.74 11.07
CA ASP A 214 -9.30 8.99 9.89
C ASP A 214 -10.40 7.93 9.68
N CYS A 215 -10.26 6.76 10.33
CA CYS A 215 -11.13 5.61 10.13
C CYS A 215 -12.06 5.33 11.31
N LEU A 216 -11.52 5.23 12.53
CA LEU A 216 -12.26 4.82 13.71
C LEU A 216 -13.05 5.99 14.29
N THR A 217 -14.34 5.77 14.54
CA THR A 217 -15.26 6.77 15.10
C THR A 217 -16.00 6.25 16.32
N VAL A 218 -16.03 4.92 16.52
CA VAL A 218 -16.79 4.28 17.59
C VAL A 218 -15.96 3.19 18.28
N LEU A 219 -16.01 3.16 19.61
CA LEU A 219 -15.53 2.05 20.44
C LEU A 219 -16.69 1.45 21.23
N VAL A 220 -16.78 0.12 21.24
CA VAL A 220 -17.83 -0.62 21.95
C VAL A 220 -17.22 -1.33 23.15
N PRO A 221 -17.61 -0.99 24.39
CA PRO A 221 -17.14 -1.68 25.57
C PRO A 221 -17.66 -3.12 25.63
N LEU A 222 -16.73 -4.09 25.75
CA LEU A 222 -17.03 -5.51 25.95
C LEU A 222 -16.75 -5.95 27.39
N ARG A 223 -17.37 -7.05 27.82
CA ARG A 223 -16.96 -7.75 29.04
C ARG A 223 -15.75 -8.63 28.74
N PRO A 224 -14.74 -8.68 29.62
CA PRO A 224 -13.66 -9.65 29.50
C PRO A 224 -14.20 -11.08 29.66
N GLU A 225 -13.41 -12.08 29.24
CA GLU A 225 -13.73 -13.48 29.50
C GLU A 225 -13.77 -13.80 31.00
N SER A 226 -14.36 -14.94 31.37
CA SER A 226 -14.53 -15.37 32.77
C SER A 226 -13.22 -15.46 33.57
N GLY A 227 -12.05 -15.48 32.92
CA GLY A 227 -10.72 -15.44 33.53
C GLY A 227 -10.05 -14.06 33.55
N GLY A 228 -10.75 -12.99 33.14
CA GLY A 228 -10.19 -11.64 33.02
C GLY A 228 -9.40 -11.40 31.73
N THR A 229 -9.29 -12.39 30.84
CA THR A 229 -8.67 -12.25 29.52
C THR A 229 -9.38 -11.17 28.72
N ALA A 230 -8.59 -10.24 28.17
CA ALA A 230 -9.11 -9.19 27.31
C ALA A 230 -9.64 -9.78 25.98
N VAL A 231 -10.75 -9.24 25.49
CA VAL A 231 -11.35 -9.60 24.22
C VAL A 231 -11.56 -8.37 23.34
N SER A 232 -11.49 -8.57 22.04
CA SER A 232 -11.73 -7.54 21.04
C SER A 232 -12.39 -8.12 19.79
N SER A 233 -13.01 -7.24 19.01
CA SER A 233 -13.71 -7.62 17.78
C SER A 233 -13.88 -6.45 16.82
N ALA A 234 -13.82 -6.77 15.53
CA ALA A 234 -14.24 -5.93 14.43
C ALA A 234 -15.33 -6.64 13.62
N ALA A 235 -16.52 -6.05 13.55
CA ALA A 235 -17.61 -6.59 12.76
C ALA A 235 -17.53 -6.13 11.30
N ARG A 236 -17.70 -7.07 10.35
CA ARG A 236 -17.54 -6.83 8.90
C ARG A 236 -18.41 -5.71 8.34
N ARG A 237 -19.59 -5.49 8.93
CA ARG A 237 -20.59 -4.49 8.55
C ARG A 237 -20.57 -3.24 9.44
N ALA A 238 -19.67 -3.16 10.41
CA ALA A 238 -19.53 -2.02 11.31
C ALA A 238 -18.28 -1.19 10.99
N TYR A 239 -18.07 -0.82 9.72
CA TYR A 239 -16.91 -0.02 9.32
C TYR A 239 -16.79 1.26 10.15
N GLY A 240 -15.61 1.48 10.76
CA GLY A 240 -15.34 2.60 11.66
C GLY A 240 -15.63 2.31 13.14
N ALA A 241 -16.11 1.11 13.49
CA ALA A 241 -16.27 0.67 14.87
C ALA A 241 -15.35 -0.51 15.21
N VAL A 242 -14.81 -0.48 16.42
CA VAL A 242 -14.13 -1.60 17.07
C VAL A 242 -14.77 -1.87 18.42
N ALA A 243 -14.69 -3.11 18.88
CA ALA A 243 -15.15 -3.50 20.21
C ALA A 243 -13.97 -4.04 21.01
N ALA A 244 -13.88 -3.68 22.28
CA ALA A 244 -12.81 -4.13 23.16
C ALA A 244 -13.27 -4.14 24.62
N SER A 245 -12.80 -5.12 25.37
CA SER A 245 -12.83 -5.05 26.83
C SER A 245 -11.77 -4.07 27.32
N PHE A 246 -12.00 -3.48 28.48
CA PHE A 246 -11.05 -2.53 29.07
C PHE A 246 -9.68 -3.18 29.35
N GLN A 247 -8.60 -2.44 29.10
CA GLN A 247 -7.21 -2.85 29.31
C GLN A 247 -6.43 -1.69 29.94
N ASP A 248 -5.77 -1.94 31.08
CA ASP A 248 -4.96 -0.94 31.78
C ASP A 248 -3.58 -0.70 31.13
N ASP A 249 -3.03 -1.73 30.47
CA ASP A 249 -1.74 -1.63 29.79
C ASP A 249 -1.91 -0.82 28.47
N PRO A 250 -1.33 0.39 28.37
CA PRO A 250 -1.50 1.25 27.19
C PRO A 250 -0.89 0.65 25.93
N VAL A 251 0.14 -0.19 26.05
CA VAL A 251 0.79 -0.85 24.91
C VAL A 251 -0.14 -1.92 24.35
N LEU A 252 -0.78 -2.70 25.22
CA LEU A 252 -1.76 -3.71 24.81
C LEU A 252 -3.04 -3.11 24.24
N LEU A 253 -3.53 -2.00 24.81
CA LEU A 253 -4.68 -1.30 24.25
C LEU A 253 -4.35 -0.70 22.87
N ALA A 254 -3.17 -0.10 22.71
CA ALA A 254 -2.67 0.38 21.41
C ALA A 254 -2.58 -0.75 20.38
N LEU A 255 -2.03 -1.91 20.76
CA LEU A 255 -1.96 -3.10 19.92
C LEU A 255 -3.35 -3.58 19.51
N THR A 256 -4.30 -3.62 20.46
CA THR A 256 -5.69 -4.03 20.21
C THR A 256 -6.37 -3.11 19.20
N LEU A 257 -6.20 -1.80 19.33
CA LEU A 257 -6.74 -0.83 18.36
C LEU A 257 -6.18 -1.05 16.96
N VAL A 258 -4.87 -1.30 16.82
CA VAL A 258 -4.23 -1.62 15.53
C VAL A 258 -4.78 -2.92 14.95
N HIS A 259 -4.88 -3.97 15.78
CA HIS A 259 -5.38 -5.28 15.37
C HIS A 259 -6.78 -5.18 14.78
N GLU A 260 -7.72 -4.59 15.52
CA GLU A 260 -9.11 -4.49 15.09
C GLU A 260 -9.29 -3.52 13.92
N PHE A 261 -8.52 -2.44 13.87
CA PHE A 261 -8.49 -1.55 12.72
C PHE A 261 -8.09 -2.28 11.43
N LEU A 262 -7.11 -3.19 11.48
CA LEU A 262 -6.71 -3.93 10.29
C LEU A 262 -7.80 -4.90 9.82
N HIS A 263 -8.60 -5.47 10.72
CA HIS A 263 -9.81 -6.20 10.33
C HIS A 263 -10.84 -5.28 9.65
N VAL A 264 -11.10 -4.09 10.21
CA VAL A 264 -11.98 -3.08 9.59
C VAL A 264 -11.49 -2.70 8.19
N GLN A 265 -10.19 -2.45 8.05
CA GLN A 265 -9.55 -2.02 6.80
C GLN A 265 -9.62 -3.11 5.73
N LEU A 266 -9.26 -4.35 6.06
CA LEU A 266 -9.32 -5.47 5.11
C LEU A 266 -10.77 -5.81 4.75
N GLY A 267 -11.69 -5.71 5.71
CA GLY A 267 -13.12 -5.78 5.43
C GLY A 267 -13.49 -4.79 4.33
N ALA A 268 -13.23 -3.50 4.52
CA ALA A 268 -13.56 -2.49 3.51
C ALA A 268 -12.90 -2.75 2.14
N LEU A 269 -11.65 -3.26 2.13
CA LEU A 269 -10.98 -3.65 0.88
C LEU A 269 -11.72 -4.79 0.17
N LEU A 270 -12.15 -5.82 0.90
CA LEU A 270 -12.88 -6.96 0.35
C LEU A 270 -14.26 -6.58 -0.22
N ASP A 271 -14.84 -5.45 0.19
CA ASP A 271 -16.07 -4.92 -0.45
C ASP A 271 -15.78 -4.32 -1.84
N LEU A 272 -14.54 -3.92 -2.12
CA LEU A 272 -14.12 -3.32 -3.39
C LEU A 272 -13.43 -4.32 -4.32
N LEU A 273 -12.61 -5.20 -3.76
CA LEU A 273 -11.77 -6.12 -4.50
C LEU A 273 -11.72 -7.47 -3.78
N PRO A 274 -12.37 -8.52 -4.31
CA PRO A 274 -12.32 -9.84 -3.72
C PRO A 274 -10.89 -10.40 -3.83
N LEU A 275 -10.35 -10.90 -2.72
CA LEU A 275 -9.01 -11.50 -2.66
C LEU A 275 -9.05 -13.03 -2.67
N HIS A 276 -10.18 -13.63 -2.35
CA HIS A 276 -10.36 -15.09 -2.37
C HIS A 276 -11.71 -15.43 -3.00
N GLY A 277 -11.82 -16.67 -3.48
CA GLY A 277 -13.08 -17.20 -4.00
C GLY A 277 -14.14 -17.41 -2.91
N PRO A 278 -15.37 -17.80 -3.28
CA PRO A 278 -16.36 -18.26 -2.32
C PRO A 278 -15.82 -19.47 -1.52
N SER A 279 -16.35 -19.68 -0.31
CA SER A 279 -15.88 -20.79 0.53
C SER A 279 -16.15 -22.14 -0.15
N THR A 280 -15.10 -22.95 -0.28
CA THR A 280 -15.17 -24.32 -0.83
C THR A 280 -15.52 -25.39 0.22
N GLY A 281 -15.62 -25.01 1.49
CA GLY A 281 -15.67 -25.94 2.63
C GLY A 281 -14.30 -26.38 3.13
N ALA A 282 -13.21 -26.14 2.39
CA ALA A 282 -11.85 -26.43 2.83
C ALA A 282 -11.50 -25.70 4.15
N ARG A 283 -10.58 -26.29 4.91
CA ARG A 283 -10.14 -25.81 6.22
C ARG A 283 -8.62 -25.89 6.30
N HIS A 284 -8.01 -24.78 6.67
CA HIS A 284 -6.58 -24.56 6.68
C HIS A 284 -6.07 -24.32 8.09
N HIS A 285 -4.89 -24.85 8.41
CA HIS A 285 -4.26 -24.66 9.70
C HIS A 285 -3.94 -23.17 9.95
N ALA A 286 -4.26 -22.68 11.16
CA ALA A 286 -3.95 -21.33 11.62
C ALA A 286 -2.98 -21.42 12.81
N PRO A 287 -1.71 -21.00 12.70
CA PRO A 287 -0.69 -21.25 13.73
C PRO A 287 -0.98 -20.74 15.14
N TRP A 288 -1.87 -19.75 15.28
CA TRP A 288 -2.22 -19.14 16.57
C TRP A 288 -3.43 -19.78 17.25
N ARG A 289 -4.02 -20.85 16.70
CA ARG A 289 -5.16 -21.55 17.32
C ARG A 289 -5.27 -23.02 16.86
N PRO A 290 -5.90 -23.90 17.64
CA PRO A 290 -6.03 -25.31 17.26
C PRO A 290 -7.01 -25.55 16.09
N ASP A 291 -8.10 -24.77 16.01
CA ASP A 291 -9.15 -25.02 15.00
C ASP A 291 -8.77 -24.51 13.61
N PRO A 292 -8.92 -25.34 12.56
CA PRO A 292 -8.63 -24.93 11.20
C PRO A 292 -9.72 -23.99 10.65
N ARG A 293 -9.35 -23.13 9.69
CA ARG A 293 -10.14 -21.98 9.25
C ARG A 293 -10.39 -22.00 7.74
N PRO A 294 -11.55 -21.53 7.26
CA PRO A 294 -11.72 -21.22 5.83
C PRO A 294 -10.69 -20.18 5.37
N ALA A 295 -10.29 -20.19 4.08
CA ALA A 295 -9.28 -19.27 3.55
C ALA A 295 -9.55 -17.79 3.85
N GLY A 296 -10.80 -17.32 3.71
CA GLY A 296 -11.15 -15.93 4.03
C GLY A 296 -10.94 -15.56 5.50
N ALA A 297 -11.21 -16.49 6.41
CA ALA A 297 -10.99 -16.28 7.84
C ALA A 297 -9.50 -16.37 8.22
N LEU A 298 -8.74 -17.24 7.56
CA LEU A 298 -7.29 -17.31 7.70
C LEU A 298 -6.62 -16.03 7.16
N LEU A 299 -7.08 -15.51 6.01
CA LEU A 299 -6.61 -14.24 5.43
C LEU A 299 -6.84 -13.07 6.39
N GLN A 300 -8.04 -12.96 6.97
CA GLN A 300 -8.36 -11.93 7.97
C GLN A 300 -7.40 -11.97 9.15
N GLY A 301 -7.20 -13.14 9.76
CA GLY A 301 -6.28 -13.28 10.90
C GLY A 301 -4.82 -13.04 10.52
N THR A 302 -4.37 -13.54 9.36
CA THR A 302 -3.00 -13.32 8.87
C THR A 302 -2.71 -11.83 8.66
N TYR A 303 -3.68 -11.08 8.15
CA TYR A 303 -3.52 -9.64 7.93
C TYR A 303 -3.49 -8.83 9.23
N ALA A 304 -4.34 -9.14 10.21
CA ALA A 304 -4.27 -8.50 11.52
C ALA A 304 -2.96 -8.84 12.26
N HIS A 305 -2.50 -10.09 12.19
CA HIS A 305 -1.22 -10.50 12.80
C HIS A 305 0.03 -9.95 12.09
N LEU A 306 -0.06 -9.54 10.82
CA LEU A 306 0.98 -8.70 10.21
C LEU A 306 1.13 -7.39 11.00
N GLY A 307 0.02 -6.75 11.38
CA GLY A 307 0.04 -5.57 12.25
C GLY A 307 0.66 -5.83 13.60
N VAL A 308 0.32 -6.95 14.24
CA VAL A 308 0.91 -7.38 15.52
C VAL A 308 2.42 -7.59 15.40
N THR A 309 2.86 -8.29 14.35
CA THR A 309 4.28 -8.51 14.05
C THR A 309 5.01 -7.19 13.86
N ASP A 310 4.42 -6.27 13.12
CA ASP A 310 5.01 -4.96 12.85
C ASP A 310 5.05 -4.05 14.08
N PHE A 311 4.02 -4.10 14.93
CA PHE A 311 3.95 -3.40 16.20
C PHE A 311 5.10 -3.84 17.13
N TRP A 312 5.23 -5.15 17.40
CA TRP A 312 6.29 -5.63 18.29
C TRP A 312 7.69 -5.43 17.73
N ARG A 313 7.85 -5.43 16.40
CA ARG A 313 9.11 -5.04 15.75
C ARG A 313 9.49 -3.59 16.07
N ALA A 314 8.51 -2.68 16.06
CA ALA A 314 8.74 -1.27 16.35
C ALA A 314 9.00 -1.03 17.85
N GLU A 315 8.30 -1.75 18.74
CA GLU A 315 8.57 -1.72 20.19
C GLU A 315 9.98 -2.24 20.50
N LEU A 316 10.39 -3.36 19.88
CA LEU A 316 11.75 -3.88 20.01
C LEU A 316 12.79 -2.87 19.52
N ALA A 317 12.54 -2.21 18.39
CA ALA A 317 13.44 -1.19 17.84
C ALA A 317 13.49 0.10 18.70
N ALA A 318 12.39 0.45 19.38
CA ALA A 318 12.34 1.56 20.33
C ALA A 318 13.02 1.25 21.67
N GLY A 319 13.44 -0.01 21.89
CA GLY A 319 14.03 -0.46 23.15
C GLY A 319 13.01 -0.58 24.28
N THR A 320 11.72 -0.67 23.95
CA THR A 320 10.62 -0.75 24.91
C THR A 320 10.14 -2.19 25.08
N ASP A 321 9.65 -2.55 26.27
CA ASP A 321 9.19 -3.89 26.65
C ASP A 321 10.21 -5.06 26.53
N GLY A 322 11.47 -4.77 26.22
CA GLY A 322 12.63 -5.65 26.44
C GLY A 322 12.47 -7.07 25.88
N GLU A 323 12.41 -8.05 26.78
CA GLU A 323 12.27 -9.48 26.43
C GLU A 323 10.87 -9.82 25.90
N ARG A 324 9.81 -9.19 26.45
CA ARG A 324 8.43 -9.40 26.00
C ARG A 324 8.28 -9.05 24.52
N ALA A 325 8.74 -7.85 24.12
CA ALA A 325 8.67 -7.40 22.73
C ALA A 325 9.39 -8.38 21.77
N ARG A 326 10.51 -8.96 22.21
CA ARG A 326 11.25 -9.95 21.41
C ARG A 326 10.49 -11.27 21.25
N THR A 327 10.01 -11.83 22.36
CA THR A 327 9.24 -13.08 22.37
C THR A 327 7.97 -12.95 21.52
N GLU A 328 7.25 -11.84 21.67
CA GLU A 328 6.05 -11.55 20.88
C GLU A 328 6.38 -11.36 19.39
N TYR A 329 7.42 -10.58 19.07
CA TYR A 329 7.85 -10.39 17.68
C TYR A 329 8.22 -11.73 17.01
N ASP A 330 9.04 -12.55 17.65
CA ASP A 330 9.48 -13.83 17.09
C ASP A 330 8.30 -14.79 16.89
N THR A 331 7.40 -14.86 17.86
CA THR A 331 6.19 -15.68 17.81
C THR A 331 5.27 -15.26 16.67
N TRP A 332 4.88 -13.98 16.62
CA TRP A 332 3.92 -13.48 15.63
C TRP A 332 4.52 -13.42 14.23
N ARG A 333 5.82 -13.15 14.08
CA ARG A 333 6.50 -13.25 12.80
C ARG A 333 6.43 -14.66 12.25
N HIS A 334 6.72 -15.67 13.07
CA HIS A 334 6.65 -17.07 12.66
C HIS A 334 5.22 -17.47 12.29
N HIS A 335 4.25 -17.19 13.15
CA HIS A 335 2.84 -17.49 12.89
C HIS A 335 2.31 -16.84 11.61
N THR A 336 2.63 -15.55 11.40
CA THR A 336 2.15 -14.81 10.23
C THR A 336 2.81 -15.32 8.94
N ASP A 337 4.11 -15.63 8.94
CA ASP A 337 4.78 -16.19 7.76
C ASP A 337 4.23 -17.57 7.39
N THR A 338 4.02 -18.43 8.38
CA THR A 338 3.47 -19.77 8.19
C THR A 338 2.05 -19.69 7.61
N ALA A 339 1.17 -18.85 8.18
CA ALA A 339 -0.19 -18.67 7.69
C ALA A 339 -0.24 -18.07 6.27
N ALA A 340 0.64 -17.12 5.96
CA ALA A 340 0.78 -16.57 4.62
C ALA A 340 1.24 -17.64 3.61
N GLY A 341 2.14 -18.55 4.02
CA GLY A 341 2.50 -19.73 3.22
C GLY A 341 1.29 -20.63 2.95
N THR A 342 0.57 -21.03 4.01
CA THR A 342 -0.65 -21.84 3.88
C THR A 342 -1.68 -21.22 2.93
N LEU A 343 -1.88 -19.89 2.98
CA LEU A 343 -2.79 -19.19 2.08
C LEU A 343 -2.33 -19.26 0.62
N LEU A 344 -1.04 -19.07 0.34
CA LEU A 344 -0.49 -19.14 -1.02
C LEU A 344 -0.60 -20.56 -1.59
N ASP A 345 -0.43 -21.58 -0.74
CA ASP A 345 -0.48 -22.98 -1.13
C ASP A 345 -1.93 -23.52 -1.20
N SER A 346 -2.92 -22.77 -0.70
CA SER A 346 -4.32 -23.22 -0.58
C SER A 346 -5.05 -23.41 -1.91
N GLY A 347 -4.64 -22.70 -2.97
CA GLY A 347 -5.38 -22.61 -4.23
C GLY A 347 -6.71 -21.84 -4.17
N GLU A 348 -7.09 -21.25 -3.01
CA GLU A 348 -8.37 -20.53 -2.85
C GLU A 348 -8.26 -19.00 -3.06
N LEU A 349 -7.05 -18.48 -3.23
CA LEU A 349 -6.80 -17.06 -3.51
C LEU A 349 -7.09 -16.72 -4.97
N LEU A 350 -7.74 -15.57 -5.19
CA LEU A 350 -7.85 -14.95 -6.51
C LEU A 350 -6.51 -14.29 -6.89
N PRO A 351 -6.26 -13.91 -8.16
CA PRO A 351 -5.01 -13.28 -8.56
C PRO A 351 -4.62 -12.05 -7.72
N ALA A 352 -5.61 -11.22 -7.35
CA ALA A 352 -5.40 -10.11 -6.42
C ALA A 352 -4.99 -10.59 -5.02
N GLY A 353 -5.60 -11.66 -4.50
CA GLY A 353 -5.23 -12.25 -3.22
C GLY A 353 -3.84 -12.85 -3.19
N VAL A 354 -3.41 -13.54 -4.25
CA VAL A 354 -2.03 -14.05 -4.37
C VAL A 354 -1.03 -12.91 -4.28
N ARG A 355 -1.29 -11.80 -4.99
CA ARG A 355 -0.45 -10.58 -4.90
C ARG A 355 -0.47 -9.98 -3.50
N PHE A 356 -1.64 -9.85 -2.89
CA PHE A 356 -1.79 -9.29 -1.55
C PHE A 356 -1.02 -10.11 -0.51
N VAL A 357 -1.18 -11.44 -0.52
CA VAL A 357 -0.52 -12.34 0.44
C VAL A 357 0.98 -12.44 0.17
N THR A 358 1.43 -12.36 -1.09
CA THR A 358 2.87 -12.31 -1.42
C THR A 358 3.53 -11.05 -0.88
N GLU A 359 2.89 -9.88 -1.05
CA GLU A 359 3.37 -8.61 -0.49
C GLU A 359 3.35 -8.61 1.04
N LEU A 360 2.28 -9.14 1.65
CA LEU A 360 2.16 -9.35 3.09
C LEU A 360 3.32 -10.21 3.61
N ARG A 361 3.54 -11.38 3.01
CA ARG A 361 4.60 -12.32 3.41
C ARG A 361 5.98 -11.69 3.27
N THR A 362 6.20 -10.90 2.21
CA THR A 362 7.43 -10.12 2.03
C THR A 362 7.63 -9.10 3.15
N ALA A 363 6.56 -8.44 3.61
CA ALA A 363 6.62 -7.50 4.73
C ALA A 363 6.93 -8.17 6.08
N VAL A 364 6.37 -9.37 6.32
CA VAL A 364 6.68 -10.18 7.52
C VAL A 364 8.15 -10.61 7.52
N ARG A 365 8.66 -11.04 6.36
CA ARG A 365 10.05 -11.51 6.20
C ARG A 365 11.09 -10.41 6.17
N ARG A 366 10.67 -9.14 6.17
CA ARG A 366 11.58 -8.01 6.09
C ARG A 366 12.62 -8.10 7.22
N PRO A 367 13.93 -8.11 6.89
CA PRO A 367 14.98 -8.16 7.89
C PRO A 367 15.00 -6.89 8.73
N GLU A 368 15.42 -7.03 9.98
CA GLU A 368 15.66 -5.89 10.87
C GLU A 368 16.85 -5.08 10.35
N VAL A 369 16.70 -3.76 10.32
CA VAL A 369 17.79 -2.85 9.94
C VAL A 369 18.51 -2.46 11.23
N ARG A 370 19.69 -3.06 11.47
CA ARG A 370 20.49 -2.84 12.67
C ARG A 370 21.67 -1.89 12.40
N GLY A 371 22.17 -1.27 13.47
CA GLY A 371 23.39 -0.46 13.44
C GLY A 371 23.16 0.97 13.92
N PRO A 372 24.24 1.75 14.13
CA PRO A 372 24.14 3.14 14.56
C PRO A 372 23.50 3.99 13.47
N LEU A 373 22.69 4.97 13.89
CA LEU A 373 22.09 5.96 13.02
C LEU A 373 23.19 6.80 12.34
N ARG A 374 23.17 6.84 11.00
CA ARG A 374 24.17 7.57 10.19
C ARG A 374 23.61 8.89 9.67
N GLY A 375 24.38 9.95 9.83
CA GLY A 375 24.11 11.27 9.25
C GLY A 375 24.82 11.48 7.91
N ARG A 376 24.48 12.59 7.26
CA ARG A 376 25.01 13.02 5.95
C ARG A 376 26.54 13.04 5.88
N GLU A 377 27.20 13.65 6.88
CA GLU A 377 28.66 13.79 6.89
C GLU A 377 29.38 12.44 7.02
N ALA A 378 28.88 11.54 7.88
CA ALA A 378 29.44 10.21 8.04
C ALA A 378 29.38 9.41 6.72
N LEU A 379 28.22 9.44 6.05
CA LEU A 379 28.07 8.79 4.74
C LEU A 379 28.97 9.41 3.67
N ALA A 380 29.11 10.74 3.65
CA ALA A 380 30.02 11.42 2.73
C ALA A 380 31.48 11.05 3.01
N GLY A 381 31.87 10.89 4.28
CA GLY A 381 33.18 10.38 4.69
C GLY A 381 33.45 8.98 4.16
N ASP A 382 32.50 8.06 4.36
CA ASP A 382 32.59 6.68 3.86
C ASP A 382 32.69 6.61 2.33
N LEU A 383 31.90 7.43 1.62
CA LEU A 383 31.94 7.51 0.15
C LEU A 383 33.31 8.03 -0.36
N ARG A 384 33.90 9.02 0.32
CA ARG A 384 35.25 9.49 0.01
C ARG A 384 36.31 8.42 0.31
N ALA A 385 36.16 7.69 1.42
CA ALA A 385 37.05 6.60 1.78
C ALA A 385 36.99 5.45 0.76
N LEU A 386 35.80 5.15 0.23
CA LEU A 386 35.60 4.17 -0.85
C LEU A 386 36.30 4.58 -2.17
N GLY A 387 36.53 5.88 -2.38
CA GLY A 387 37.26 6.37 -3.54
C GLY A 387 36.49 7.32 -4.45
N LEU A 388 35.25 7.69 -4.09
CA LEU A 388 34.49 8.69 -4.83
C LEU A 388 35.13 10.07 -4.70
N ARG A 389 35.15 10.86 -5.78
CA ARG A 389 35.86 12.14 -5.86
C ARG A 389 34.96 13.27 -6.37
N PRO A 390 35.28 14.54 -6.03
CA PRO A 390 34.64 15.68 -6.67
C PRO A 390 34.81 15.65 -8.19
N GLY A 391 33.75 15.98 -8.93
CA GLY A 391 33.72 15.97 -10.38
C GLY A 391 33.37 14.63 -11.03
N ASP A 392 33.27 13.54 -10.27
CA ASP A 392 32.92 12.23 -10.83
C ASP A 392 31.52 12.23 -11.47
N THR A 393 31.38 11.48 -12.56
CA THR A 393 30.06 11.04 -13.06
C THR A 393 29.85 9.60 -12.59
N VAL A 394 28.83 9.37 -11.75
CA VAL A 394 28.63 8.07 -11.10
C VAL A 394 27.22 7.51 -11.36
N LEU A 395 27.17 6.29 -11.89
CA LEU A 395 25.95 5.48 -11.96
C LEU A 395 25.80 4.68 -10.66
N VAL A 396 24.70 4.88 -9.93
CA VAL A 396 24.48 4.26 -8.62
C VAL A 396 23.39 3.20 -8.67
N HIS A 397 23.74 2.00 -8.21
CA HIS A 397 22.79 0.94 -7.82
C HIS A 397 22.85 0.79 -6.30
N SER A 398 21.71 0.74 -5.61
CA SER A 398 21.72 0.81 -4.15
C SER A 398 20.64 0.00 -3.45
N SER A 399 20.96 -0.39 -2.20
CA SER A 399 20.01 -0.93 -1.23
C SER A 399 20.05 -0.10 0.05
N LEU A 400 19.09 0.82 0.25
CA LEU A 400 19.07 1.68 1.44
C LEU A 400 19.09 0.87 2.75
N ARG A 401 18.41 -0.29 2.77
CA ARG A 401 18.41 -1.20 3.93
C ARG A 401 19.81 -1.71 4.29
N ALA A 402 20.69 -1.89 3.30
CA ALA A 402 22.05 -2.40 3.54
C ALA A 402 22.94 -1.32 4.14
N VAL A 403 22.65 -0.03 3.89
CA VAL A 403 23.38 1.10 4.49
C VAL A 403 23.14 1.17 6.00
N GLY A 404 22.00 0.67 6.48
CA GLY A 404 21.60 0.74 7.89
C GLY A 404 20.65 1.92 8.16
N PRO A 405 20.41 2.27 9.43
CA PRO A 405 19.58 3.42 9.77
C PRO A 405 20.26 4.73 9.32
N VAL A 406 19.54 5.57 8.57
CA VAL A 406 20.04 6.85 8.05
C VAL A 406 19.09 7.97 8.48
N VAL A 407 19.63 9.04 9.08
CA VAL A 407 18.86 10.25 9.40
C VAL A 407 18.23 10.76 8.10
N GLY A 408 16.91 10.99 8.05
CA GLY A 408 16.26 11.47 6.83
C GLY A 408 16.26 10.49 5.65
N GLY A 409 16.62 9.22 5.85
CA GLY A 409 16.47 8.15 4.86
C GLY A 409 17.23 8.39 3.55
N ALA A 410 16.56 8.11 2.42
CA ALA A 410 17.15 8.16 1.09
C ALA A 410 17.65 9.57 0.70
N ASP A 411 16.95 10.63 1.11
CA ASP A 411 17.34 12.01 0.82
C ASP A 411 18.74 12.33 1.34
N THR A 412 19.07 11.86 2.54
CA THR A 412 20.41 12.05 3.12
C THR A 412 21.50 11.27 2.38
N VAL A 413 21.18 10.12 1.80
CA VAL A 413 22.12 9.38 0.94
C VAL A 413 22.36 10.13 -0.38
N VAL A 414 21.30 10.65 -1.01
CA VAL A 414 21.41 11.49 -2.22
C VAL A 414 22.24 12.74 -1.93
N ASP A 415 21.97 13.38 -0.81
CA ASP A 415 22.65 14.60 -0.37
C ASP A 415 24.14 14.37 -0.05
N ALA A 416 24.48 13.24 0.58
CA ALA A 416 25.86 12.84 0.83
C ALA A 416 26.61 12.54 -0.48
N LEU A 417 25.97 11.86 -1.44
CA LEU A 417 26.54 11.66 -2.77
C LEU A 417 26.81 13.00 -3.45
N ARG A 418 25.85 13.93 -3.45
CA ARG A 418 26.02 15.28 -4.03
C ARG A 418 27.14 16.07 -3.37
N ASP A 419 27.32 15.96 -2.05
CA ASP A 419 28.43 16.64 -1.35
C ASP A 419 29.80 16.13 -1.76
N VAL A 420 29.94 14.83 -2.00
CA VAL A 420 31.21 14.23 -2.43
C VAL A 420 31.50 14.58 -3.88
N LEU A 421 30.48 14.52 -4.74
CA LEU A 421 30.59 14.84 -6.17
C LEU A 421 30.80 16.33 -6.43
N GLY A 422 30.28 17.20 -5.56
CA GLY A 422 30.38 18.65 -5.73
C GLY A 422 29.63 19.18 -6.96
N PRO A 423 29.77 20.47 -7.27
CA PRO A 423 29.01 21.13 -8.35
C PRO A 423 29.40 20.67 -9.76
N SER A 424 30.62 20.16 -9.95
CA SER A 424 31.10 19.64 -11.24
C SER A 424 30.78 18.16 -11.46
N GLY A 425 30.37 17.43 -10.42
CA GLY A 425 30.04 16.02 -10.52
C GLY A 425 28.60 15.77 -11.00
N THR A 426 28.31 14.52 -11.33
CA THR A 426 27.00 14.08 -11.82
C THR A 426 26.59 12.75 -11.20
N LEU A 427 25.47 12.73 -10.49
CA LEU A 427 24.83 11.53 -9.96
C LEU A 427 23.84 10.99 -11.00
N VAL A 428 23.93 9.70 -11.31
CA VAL A 428 23.06 9.03 -12.28
C VAL A 428 22.47 7.76 -11.65
N VAL A 429 21.20 7.50 -11.91
CA VAL A 429 20.46 6.32 -11.43
C VAL A 429 19.64 5.73 -12.57
N TYR A 430 19.45 4.41 -12.54
CA TYR A 430 18.55 3.72 -13.45
C TYR A 430 17.10 3.82 -12.93
N THR A 431 16.19 4.37 -13.73
CA THR A 431 14.79 4.63 -13.38
C THR A 431 13.84 3.88 -14.31
N GLN A 432 14.03 2.56 -14.43
CA GLN A 432 13.25 1.70 -15.32
C GLN A 432 11.76 1.65 -15.00
N THR A 433 11.00 1.32 -16.04
CA THR A 433 9.54 1.20 -16.07
C THR A 433 9.15 -0.05 -16.88
N PRO A 434 9.62 -1.25 -16.48
CA PRO A 434 9.37 -2.48 -17.23
C PRO A 434 7.88 -2.82 -17.34
N ASP A 435 7.08 -2.31 -16.40
CA ASP A 435 5.62 -2.45 -16.34
C ASP A 435 4.88 -1.75 -17.50
N ASN A 436 5.54 -0.83 -18.21
CA ASN A 436 5.02 -0.25 -19.45
C ASN A 436 5.29 -1.22 -20.62
N SER A 437 4.70 -2.41 -20.54
CA SER A 437 4.85 -3.50 -21.50
C SER A 437 3.50 -4.14 -21.83
N ASP A 438 3.46 -4.94 -22.91
CA ASP A 438 2.29 -5.73 -23.26
C ASP A 438 1.78 -6.59 -22.08
N PRO A 439 0.46 -6.65 -21.82
CA PRO A 439 -0.12 -7.45 -20.73
C PRO A 439 0.31 -8.92 -20.71
N SER A 440 0.59 -9.52 -21.88
CA SER A 440 1.10 -10.89 -21.98
C SER A 440 2.44 -11.08 -21.25
N ARG A 441 3.22 -10.01 -21.07
CA ARG A 441 4.54 -10.03 -20.44
C ARG A 441 4.53 -9.66 -18.96
N TRP A 442 3.38 -9.30 -18.39
CA TRP A 442 3.29 -8.86 -17.00
C TRP A 442 3.72 -9.92 -15.98
N HIS A 443 3.73 -11.20 -16.35
CA HIS A 443 4.28 -12.24 -15.50
C HIS A 443 5.79 -12.08 -15.27
N LEU A 444 6.51 -11.49 -16.25
CA LEU A 444 7.95 -11.20 -16.15
C LEU A 444 8.22 -9.85 -15.50
N THR A 445 7.38 -8.84 -15.76
CA THR A 445 7.65 -7.45 -15.34
C THR A 445 6.99 -7.11 -14.01
N ARG A 446 5.75 -7.58 -13.80
CA ARG A 446 4.95 -7.36 -12.58
C ARG A 446 4.88 -8.57 -11.66
N GLY A 447 5.37 -9.74 -12.10
CA GLY A 447 5.30 -10.99 -11.35
C GLY A 447 3.93 -11.68 -11.35
N TYR A 448 3.03 -11.34 -12.27
CA TYR A 448 1.73 -12.02 -12.43
C TYR A 448 1.21 -12.03 -13.87
N ALA A 449 0.51 -13.09 -14.25
CA ALA A 449 -0.20 -13.16 -15.52
C ALA A 449 -1.63 -12.59 -15.38
N VAL A 450 -2.16 -12.05 -16.47
CA VAL A 450 -3.58 -11.72 -16.63
C VAL A 450 -4.17 -12.63 -17.70
N PRO A 451 -5.43 -13.09 -17.57
CA PRO A 451 -6.06 -13.94 -18.57
C PRO A 451 -6.05 -13.29 -19.96
N GLU A 452 -5.84 -14.09 -21.00
CA GLU A 452 -5.64 -13.62 -22.38
C GLU A 452 -6.85 -12.81 -22.90
N GLU A 453 -8.05 -13.19 -22.51
CA GLU A 453 -9.29 -12.48 -22.85
C GLU A 453 -9.35 -11.03 -22.34
N ARG A 454 -8.51 -10.67 -21.35
CA ARG A 454 -8.40 -9.31 -20.80
C ARG A 454 -7.36 -8.46 -21.52
N TRP A 455 -6.47 -9.05 -22.33
CA TRP A 455 -5.37 -8.32 -22.94
C TRP A 455 -5.84 -7.17 -23.86
N PRO A 456 -6.88 -7.32 -24.70
CA PRO A 456 -7.36 -6.22 -25.54
C PRO A 456 -7.77 -4.99 -24.72
N GLU A 457 -8.62 -5.17 -23.69
CA GLU A 457 -9.06 -4.08 -22.79
C GLU A 457 -7.87 -3.41 -22.07
N LEU A 458 -6.87 -4.20 -21.65
CA LEU A 458 -5.68 -3.67 -20.97
C LEU A 458 -4.78 -2.89 -21.94
N ARG A 459 -4.59 -3.38 -23.17
CA ARG A 459 -3.89 -2.63 -24.24
C ARG A 459 -4.60 -1.33 -24.58
N ASP A 460 -5.93 -1.33 -24.48
CA ASP A 460 -6.78 -0.17 -24.75
C ASP A 460 -6.86 0.83 -23.59
N SER A 461 -6.26 0.55 -22.44
CA SER A 461 -6.38 1.40 -21.23
C SER A 461 -5.05 1.80 -20.61
N GLN A 462 -3.94 1.16 -20.99
CA GLN A 462 -2.63 1.40 -20.40
C GLN A 462 -2.12 2.85 -20.66
N PRO A 463 -1.71 3.58 -19.61
CA PRO A 463 -1.25 4.96 -19.75
C PRO A 463 0.12 5.04 -20.45
N PRO A 464 0.40 6.12 -21.20
CA PRO A 464 1.71 6.34 -21.80
C PRO A 464 2.77 6.62 -20.73
N PHE A 465 4.03 6.33 -21.06
CA PHE A 465 5.16 6.80 -20.26
C PHE A 465 5.22 8.32 -20.23
N ASP A 466 5.34 8.87 -19.03
CA ASP A 466 5.53 10.29 -18.77
C ASP A 466 6.78 10.51 -17.91
N LEU A 467 7.64 11.41 -18.38
CA LEU A 467 8.92 11.72 -17.76
C LEU A 467 8.79 12.13 -16.29
N ARG A 468 7.73 12.88 -15.96
CA ARG A 468 7.53 13.54 -14.66
C ARG A 468 6.78 12.66 -13.68
N THR A 469 5.80 11.89 -14.16
CA THR A 469 4.78 11.24 -13.32
C THR A 469 4.90 9.73 -13.27
N THR A 470 5.47 9.07 -14.28
CA THR A 470 5.63 7.61 -14.24
C THR A 470 6.68 7.21 -13.20
N PRO A 471 6.33 6.51 -12.11
CA PRO A 471 7.29 6.13 -11.08
C PRO A 471 8.27 5.07 -11.60
N SER A 472 9.48 5.04 -11.04
CA SER A 472 10.43 3.94 -11.30
C SER A 472 10.01 2.67 -10.55
N HIS A 473 10.28 1.48 -11.11
CA HIS A 473 9.91 0.20 -10.51
C HIS A 473 11.12 -0.75 -10.41
N GLY A 474 11.18 -1.56 -9.34
CA GLY A 474 12.19 -2.61 -9.19
C GLY A 474 13.65 -2.17 -8.96
N VAL A 475 13.91 -0.88 -8.71
CA VAL A 475 15.29 -0.32 -8.59
C VAL A 475 15.63 0.26 -7.22
N GLY A 476 14.74 0.11 -6.23
CA GLY A 476 14.90 0.63 -4.88
C GLY A 476 14.39 2.07 -4.72
N VAL A 477 14.50 2.62 -3.51
CA VAL A 477 13.96 3.96 -3.17
C VAL A 477 14.86 5.10 -3.64
N LEU A 478 16.18 4.89 -3.71
CA LEU A 478 17.13 5.94 -4.07
C LEU A 478 16.87 6.50 -5.50
N PRO A 479 16.65 5.67 -6.55
CA PRO A 479 16.34 6.20 -7.87
C PRO A 479 15.08 7.04 -7.92
N GLU A 480 14.06 6.67 -7.16
CA GLU A 480 12.80 7.41 -7.06
C GLU A 480 12.99 8.75 -6.32
N THR A 481 13.77 8.77 -5.23
CA THR A 481 14.17 10.00 -4.54
C THR A 481 14.92 10.93 -5.47
N VAL A 482 15.83 10.42 -6.31
CA VAL A 482 16.58 11.20 -7.31
C VAL A 482 15.64 11.71 -8.41
N ARG A 483 14.73 10.87 -8.94
CA ARG A 483 13.72 11.22 -9.95
C ARG A 483 12.82 12.37 -9.51
N ALA A 484 12.46 12.40 -8.23
CA ALA A 484 11.56 13.40 -7.68
C ALA A 484 12.23 14.75 -7.38
N ARG A 485 13.56 14.91 -7.53
CA ARG A 485 14.23 16.17 -7.25
C ARG A 485 13.90 17.22 -8.32
N PRO A 486 13.70 18.50 -7.93
CA PRO A 486 13.33 19.56 -8.88
C PRO A 486 14.34 19.78 -10.02
N ASP A 487 15.63 19.55 -9.76
CA ASP A 487 16.73 19.70 -10.72
C ASP A 487 17.06 18.42 -11.51
N ALA A 488 16.31 17.34 -11.28
CA ALA A 488 16.53 16.07 -11.96
C ALA A 488 16.17 16.13 -13.45
N ARG A 489 17.00 15.52 -14.28
CA ARG A 489 16.70 15.26 -15.69
C ARG A 489 16.51 13.77 -15.88
N ARG A 490 15.51 13.36 -16.67
CA ARG A 490 15.22 11.96 -16.98
C ARG A 490 15.23 11.74 -18.49
N SER A 491 15.83 10.65 -18.94
CA SER A 491 15.86 10.29 -20.36
C SER A 491 14.50 9.74 -20.82
N ALA A 492 14.17 9.89 -22.10
CA ALA A 492 12.83 9.63 -22.62
C ALA A 492 12.47 8.16 -22.91
N HIS A 493 13.37 7.19 -22.73
CA HIS A 493 13.05 5.80 -23.04
C HIS A 493 11.93 5.24 -22.14
N PRO A 494 10.83 4.72 -22.71
CA PRO A 494 9.59 4.41 -21.99
C PRO A 494 9.66 3.21 -21.03
N GLN A 495 10.74 2.43 -21.10
CA GLN A 495 10.93 1.22 -20.28
C GLN A 495 12.25 1.19 -19.50
N SER A 496 13.28 1.93 -19.93
CA SER A 496 14.66 1.83 -19.41
C SER A 496 15.30 3.20 -19.20
N SER A 497 14.51 4.19 -18.81
CA SER A 497 15.02 5.54 -18.58
C SER A 497 16.07 5.60 -17.46
N PHE A 498 16.94 6.60 -17.55
CA PHE A 498 17.88 7.02 -16.50
C PHE A 498 17.52 8.41 -16.01
N THR A 499 17.82 8.68 -14.75
CA THR A 499 17.72 10.02 -14.17
C THR A 499 19.10 10.49 -13.71
N ALA A 500 19.41 11.77 -13.95
CA ALA A 500 20.65 12.38 -13.55
C ALA A 500 20.47 13.72 -12.83
N LEU A 501 21.41 14.04 -11.93
CA LEU A 501 21.56 15.29 -11.20
C LEU A 501 23.00 15.78 -11.34
N GLY A 502 23.20 17.09 -11.53
CA GLY A 502 24.53 17.70 -11.59
C GLY A 502 24.96 18.15 -12.98
N ALA A 503 26.26 18.43 -13.14
CA ALA A 503 26.79 19.22 -14.25
C ALA A 503 26.50 18.64 -15.64
N ARG A 504 26.51 17.31 -15.79
CA ARG A 504 26.30 16.60 -17.05
C ARG A 504 24.93 15.94 -17.16
N ALA A 505 23.96 16.30 -16.31
CA ALA A 505 22.66 15.63 -16.28
C ALA A 505 21.90 15.71 -17.62
N ALA A 506 21.91 16.87 -18.27
CA ALA A 506 21.29 17.06 -19.58
C ALA A 506 22.01 16.29 -20.69
N GLU A 507 23.35 16.23 -20.62
CA GLU A 507 24.16 15.47 -21.57
C GLU A 507 23.86 13.97 -21.46
N VAL A 508 23.97 13.39 -20.26
CA VAL A 508 23.76 11.95 -20.01
C VAL A 508 22.36 11.48 -20.42
N THR A 509 21.33 12.29 -20.16
CA THR A 509 19.93 11.88 -20.37
C THR A 509 19.37 12.25 -21.74
N GLY A 510 20.07 13.11 -22.50
CA GLY A 510 19.64 13.59 -23.80
C GLY A 510 19.79 12.55 -24.90
N GLY A 511 18.82 12.51 -25.82
CA GLY A 511 18.90 11.71 -27.06
C GLY A 511 18.79 10.20 -26.87
N HIS A 512 18.23 9.74 -25.75
CA HIS A 512 17.97 8.31 -25.53
C HIS A 512 16.93 7.81 -26.55
N ALA A 513 17.40 7.04 -27.54
CA ALA A 513 16.56 6.61 -28.65
C ALA A 513 15.50 5.60 -28.18
N PRO A 514 14.22 5.74 -28.60
CA PRO A 514 13.12 4.90 -28.11
C PRO A 514 13.22 3.43 -28.56
N ASP A 515 14.05 3.15 -29.57
CA ASP A 515 14.35 1.83 -30.12
C ASP A 515 15.71 1.27 -29.64
N CYS A 516 16.20 1.76 -28.50
CA CYS A 516 17.49 1.37 -27.93
C CYS A 516 17.42 1.41 -26.41
N HIS A 517 17.18 0.25 -25.78
CA HIS A 517 17.06 0.12 -24.35
C HIS A 517 18.30 0.62 -23.60
N LEU A 518 19.46 0.03 -23.93
CA LEU A 518 20.70 0.13 -23.15
C LEU A 518 21.98 0.08 -24.02
N GLY A 519 21.84 0.25 -25.34
CA GLY A 519 22.95 0.16 -26.31
C GLY A 519 23.64 1.48 -26.61
N GLU A 520 24.21 1.59 -27.82
CA GLU A 520 25.03 2.73 -28.26
C GLU A 520 24.28 4.07 -28.34
N ARG A 521 22.95 4.05 -28.46
CA ARG A 521 22.08 5.24 -28.46
C ARG A 521 21.38 5.46 -27.11
N SER A 522 21.97 4.95 -26.04
CA SER A 522 21.45 5.06 -24.67
C SER A 522 22.41 5.85 -23.74
N PRO A 523 21.94 6.24 -22.55
CA PRO A 523 22.79 6.82 -21.52
C PRO A 523 23.99 5.95 -21.13
N LEU A 524 23.95 4.62 -21.27
CA LEU A 524 25.10 3.78 -20.90
C LEU A 524 26.32 4.05 -21.79
N ALA A 525 26.14 4.13 -23.11
CA ALA A 525 27.23 4.44 -24.03
C ALA A 525 27.79 5.85 -23.79
N ARG A 526 26.91 6.79 -23.42
CA ARG A 526 27.33 8.14 -23.05
C ARG A 526 28.11 8.18 -21.74
N LEU A 527 27.66 7.43 -20.73
CA LEU A 527 28.40 7.28 -19.48
C LEU A 527 29.78 6.66 -19.70
N GLU A 528 29.89 5.70 -20.61
CA GLU A 528 31.19 5.13 -21.02
C GLU A 528 32.11 6.20 -21.63
N GLN A 529 31.62 6.98 -22.59
CA GLN A 529 32.38 8.07 -23.22
C GLN A 529 32.84 9.14 -22.21
N LEU A 530 32.03 9.39 -21.17
CA LEU A 530 32.31 10.37 -20.14
C LEU A 530 33.28 9.85 -19.05
N GLY A 531 33.73 8.60 -19.14
CA GLY A 531 34.57 7.98 -18.11
C GLY A 531 33.84 7.83 -16.78
N ALA A 532 32.55 7.48 -16.82
CA ALA A 532 31.75 7.33 -15.61
C ALA A 532 32.22 6.14 -14.76
N ARG A 533 31.91 6.21 -13.47
CA ARG A 533 32.10 5.12 -12.51
C ARG A 533 30.77 4.48 -12.16
N VAL A 534 30.77 3.23 -11.72
CA VAL A 534 29.60 2.54 -11.17
C VAL A 534 29.81 2.31 -9.68
N LEU A 535 28.86 2.80 -8.88
CA LEU A 535 28.79 2.55 -7.45
C LEU A 535 27.72 1.50 -7.17
N LEU A 536 28.14 0.34 -6.66
CA LEU A 536 27.26 -0.69 -6.13
C LEU A 536 27.20 -0.52 -4.61
N LEU A 537 26.17 0.16 -4.11
CA LEU A 537 25.98 0.52 -2.70
C LEU A 537 25.09 -0.52 -2.00
N GLY A 538 25.70 -1.54 -1.39
CA GLY A 538 24.96 -2.59 -0.69
C GLY A 538 24.20 -3.55 -1.62
N VAL A 539 24.66 -3.66 -2.86
CA VAL A 539 24.17 -4.59 -3.89
C VAL A 539 25.37 -5.25 -4.58
N GLY A 540 25.14 -6.40 -5.21
CA GLY A 540 26.16 -7.08 -6.01
C GLY A 540 26.11 -6.71 -7.48
N HIS A 541 26.90 -7.46 -8.28
CA HIS A 541 27.03 -7.25 -9.72
C HIS A 541 25.79 -7.68 -10.52
N GLU A 542 24.93 -8.52 -9.94
CA GLU A 542 23.69 -9.01 -10.52
C GLU A 542 22.70 -7.90 -10.93
N VAL A 543 22.86 -6.68 -10.40
CA VAL A 543 22.05 -5.51 -10.75
C VAL A 543 22.82 -4.42 -11.49
N CYS A 544 24.07 -4.69 -11.89
CA CYS A 544 24.94 -3.72 -12.56
C CYS A 544 24.48 -3.48 -14.00
N THR A 545 23.64 -2.46 -14.21
CA THR A 545 23.02 -2.18 -15.52
C THR A 545 24.06 -1.87 -16.61
N ALA A 546 25.26 -1.40 -16.24
CA ALA A 546 26.34 -1.14 -17.19
C ALA A 546 26.70 -2.37 -18.05
N PHE A 547 26.60 -3.59 -17.51
CA PHE A 547 26.91 -4.80 -18.28
C PHE A 547 25.97 -5.06 -19.45
N HIS A 548 24.76 -4.50 -19.46
CA HIS A 548 23.88 -4.59 -20.62
C HIS A 548 24.47 -3.92 -21.87
N LEU A 549 25.31 -2.88 -21.74
CA LEU A 549 25.98 -2.27 -22.89
C LEU A 549 26.89 -3.29 -23.62
N ALA A 550 27.48 -4.23 -22.88
CA ALA A 550 28.29 -5.29 -23.47
C ALA A 550 27.45 -6.26 -24.31
N GLU A 551 26.19 -6.53 -23.94
CA GLU A 551 25.31 -7.42 -24.71
C GLU A 551 25.04 -6.89 -26.13
N TYR A 552 25.08 -5.57 -26.34
CA TYR A 552 24.96 -4.97 -27.68
C TYR A 552 26.19 -5.17 -28.55
N ARG A 553 27.33 -5.49 -27.93
CA ARG A 553 28.64 -5.61 -28.60
C ARG A 553 29.04 -7.06 -28.84
N VAL A 554 28.27 -8.02 -28.32
CA VAL A 554 28.50 -9.45 -28.52
C VAL A 554 27.85 -9.88 -29.84
N PRO A 555 28.62 -10.41 -30.81
CA PRO A 555 28.07 -10.88 -32.08
C PRO A 555 27.08 -12.03 -31.89
N GLY A 556 25.99 -12.04 -32.66
CA GLY A 556 25.03 -13.15 -32.65
C GLY A 556 23.98 -13.10 -31.53
N ARG A 557 24.00 -12.07 -30.68
CA ARG A 557 23.00 -11.90 -29.62
C ARG A 557 21.56 -11.85 -30.16
N PRO A 558 20.61 -12.57 -29.53
CA PRO A 558 19.25 -12.66 -30.05
C PRO A 558 18.51 -11.33 -29.91
N TRP A 559 17.74 -10.97 -30.93
CA TRP A 559 16.89 -9.79 -30.95
C TRP A 559 15.43 -10.18 -30.74
N ARG A 560 14.67 -9.32 -30.07
CA ARG A 560 13.22 -9.50 -29.91
C ARG A 560 12.47 -8.20 -30.16
N THR A 561 11.16 -8.32 -30.36
CA THR A 561 10.26 -7.17 -30.36
C THR A 561 9.91 -6.80 -28.92
N TYR A 562 9.92 -5.50 -28.65
CA TYR A 562 9.46 -4.87 -27.42
C TYR A 562 8.29 -3.96 -27.74
N ASP A 563 7.35 -3.89 -26.81
CA ASP A 563 6.09 -3.16 -26.95
C ASP A 563 5.92 -2.27 -25.71
N CYS A 564 5.63 -1.00 -25.92
CA CYS A 564 5.39 -0.04 -24.85
C CYS A 564 4.39 1.03 -25.27
N VAL A 565 3.81 1.73 -24.31
CA VAL A 565 2.90 2.85 -24.58
C VAL A 565 3.65 4.17 -24.46
N VAL A 566 3.57 4.98 -25.51
CA VAL A 566 4.15 6.33 -25.59
C VAL A 566 3.06 7.36 -25.84
N GLY A 567 3.34 8.63 -25.54
CA GLY A 567 2.44 9.73 -25.88
C GLY A 567 2.52 10.02 -27.38
N ASP A 568 1.38 10.28 -28.01
CA ASP A 568 1.27 10.56 -29.46
C ASP A 568 1.64 12.01 -29.86
N GLY A 569 2.12 12.81 -28.89
CA GLY A 569 2.42 14.23 -29.06
C GLY A 569 1.22 15.17 -29.14
N ARG A 570 -0.01 14.64 -29.11
CA ARG A 570 -1.29 15.39 -29.19
C ARG A 570 -2.11 15.27 -27.90
N GLY A 571 -1.52 14.71 -26.85
CA GLY A 571 -2.19 14.45 -25.57
C GLY A 571 -2.89 13.09 -25.51
N GLY A 572 -2.80 12.28 -26.57
CA GLY A 572 -3.22 10.89 -26.59
C GLY A 572 -2.07 9.93 -26.37
N ARG A 573 -2.25 8.68 -26.80
CA ARG A 573 -1.31 7.58 -26.58
C ARG A 573 -1.28 6.65 -27.79
N GLU A 574 -0.17 5.96 -27.97
CA GLU A 574 -0.01 4.92 -28.98
C GLU A 574 0.89 3.78 -28.48
N TRP A 575 0.71 2.59 -29.07
CA TRP A 575 1.62 1.47 -28.87
C TRP A 575 2.81 1.64 -29.81
N TYR A 576 4.01 1.69 -29.21
CA TYR A 576 5.27 1.74 -29.92
C TYR A 576 5.93 0.37 -29.90
N HIS A 577 6.26 -0.14 -31.08
CA HIS A 577 6.87 -1.43 -31.30
C HIS A 577 8.27 -1.24 -31.86
N TYR A 578 9.27 -1.84 -31.23
CA TYR A 578 10.65 -1.75 -31.69
C TYR A 578 11.39 -3.07 -31.48
N ARG A 579 12.43 -3.29 -32.27
CA ARG A 579 13.30 -4.45 -32.13
C ARG A 579 14.58 -4.03 -31.43
N ASP A 580 14.99 -4.84 -30.45
CA ASP A 580 16.22 -4.62 -29.72
C ASP A 580 16.83 -5.95 -29.23
N VAL A 581 18.06 -5.89 -28.72
CA VAL A 581 18.76 -7.02 -28.11
C VAL A 581 17.94 -7.59 -26.96
N THR A 582 17.87 -8.92 -26.86
CA THR A 582 17.28 -9.60 -25.71
C THR A 582 18.26 -9.53 -24.55
N LEU A 583 17.95 -8.66 -23.60
CA LEU A 583 18.77 -8.43 -22.41
C LEU A 583 18.67 -9.60 -21.42
N ASP A 584 19.80 -9.99 -20.86
CA ASP A 584 19.90 -11.06 -19.85
C ASP A 584 20.89 -10.67 -18.75
N ALA A 585 20.35 -10.39 -17.55
CA ALA A 585 21.14 -10.08 -16.37
C ALA A 585 21.55 -11.32 -15.56
N SER A 586 21.05 -12.52 -15.90
CA SER A 586 21.34 -13.74 -15.14
C SER A 586 22.83 -14.06 -14.97
N PRO A 587 23.73 -13.82 -15.95
CA PRO A 587 25.16 -14.08 -15.75
C PRO A 587 25.90 -12.98 -14.98
N PHE A 588 25.30 -11.82 -14.73
CA PHE A 588 26.02 -10.64 -14.24
C PHE A 588 26.69 -10.85 -12.88
N GLY A 589 26.07 -11.62 -12.00
CA GLY A 589 26.65 -11.96 -10.70
C GLY A 589 27.95 -12.75 -10.83
N GLU A 590 28.03 -13.70 -11.77
CA GLU A 590 29.25 -14.48 -12.04
C GLU A 590 30.29 -13.66 -12.79
N LEU A 591 29.87 -12.99 -13.86
CA LEU A 591 30.70 -12.10 -14.66
C LEU A 591 31.42 -11.06 -13.77
N GLY A 592 30.70 -10.44 -12.85
CA GLY A 592 31.27 -9.45 -11.93
C GLY A 592 32.23 -10.05 -10.91
N ARG A 593 32.01 -11.28 -10.45
CA ARG A 593 32.97 -11.99 -9.59
C ARG A 593 34.27 -12.27 -10.33
N GLU A 594 34.20 -12.72 -11.58
CA GLU A 594 35.39 -12.99 -12.41
C GLU A 594 36.12 -11.68 -12.79
N TYR A 595 35.39 -10.62 -13.07
CA TYR A 595 35.97 -9.28 -13.28
C TYR A 595 36.81 -8.83 -12.08
N GLU A 596 36.30 -9.02 -10.87
CA GLU A 596 37.00 -8.66 -9.62
C GLU A 596 38.24 -9.51 -9.33
N ARG A 597 38.44 -10.66 -9.99
CA ARG A 597 39.66 -11.47 -9.85
C ARG A 597 40.82 -10.92 -10.68
N VAL A 598 40.51 -10.23 -11.77
CA VAL A 598 41.50 -9.75 -12.74
C VAL A 598 41.64 -8.24 -12.77
N THR A 599 40.73 -7.50 -12.12
CA THR A 599 40.73 -6.04 -12.06
C THR A 599 40.59 -5.56 -10.61
N ALA A 600 41.37 -4.56 -10.24
CA ALA A 600 41.26 -3.91 -8.94
C ALA A 600 39.97 -3.08 -8.85
N VAL A 601 38.98 -3.57 -8.12
CA VAL A 601 37.74 -2.85 -7.77
C VAL A 601 37.89 -2.30 -6.36
N ALA A 602 37.59 -1.01 -6.17
CA ALA A 602 37.63 -0.41 -4.84
C ALA A 602 36.47 -0.97 -4.01
N ARG A 603 36.78 -1.47 -2.81
CA ARG A 603 35.83 -2.06 -1.89
C ARG A 603 35.92 -1.36 -0.54
N GLY A 604 34.77 -1.17 0.10
CA GLY A 604 34.68 -0.51 1.39
C GLY A 604 33.26 -0.52 1.91
N ARG A 605 33.07 0.05 3.10
CA ARG A 605 31.73 0.19 3.70
C ARG A 605 31.23 1.61 3.56
N VAL A 606 29.93 1.72 3.29
CA VAL A 606 29.18 2.97 3.39
C VAL A 606 28.02 2.73 4.34
N GLY A 607 28.10 3.30 5.55
CA GLY A 607 27.32 2.82 6.68
C GLY A 607 27.63 1.36 6.99
N ALA A 608 26.61 0.50 6.96
CA ALA A 608 26.76 -0.95 7.08
C ALA A 608 26.90 -1.68 5.73
N ALA A 609 26.76 -0.97 4.60
CA ALA A 609 26.69 -1.59 3.28
C ALA A 609 28.08 -1.93 2.74
N ASP A 610 28.32 -3.20 2.42
CA ASP A 610 29.45 -3.59 1.59
C ASP A 610 29.26 -3.00 0.19
N SER A 611 30.22 -2.17 -0.22
CA SER A 611 30.11 -1.32 -1.39
C SER A 611 31.30 -1.50 -2.33
N ARG A 612 31.04 -1.30 -3.63
CA ARG A 612 32.05 -1.39 -4.68
C ARG A 612 32.02 -0.15 -5.56
N LEU A 613 33.19 0.33 -5.95
CA LEU A 613 33.34 1.39 -6.94
C LEU A 613 34.24 0.88 -8.06
N LEU A 614 33.74 0.90 -9.28
CA LEU A 614 34.44 0.44 -10.48
C LEU A 614 34.32 1.46 -11.61
N GLU A 615 35.30 1.45 -12.52
CA GLU A 615 35.25 2.22 -13.76
C GLU A 615 34.30 1.53 -14.75
N LEU A 616 33.39 2.29 -15.39
CA LEU A 616 32.38 1.71 -16.28
C LEU A 616 33.00 1.12 -17.55
N ALA A 617 33.86 1.87 -18.24
CA ALA A 617 34.41 1.44 -19.54
C ALA A 617 35.24 0.13 -19.44
N PRO A 618 36.17 -0.03 -18.48
CA PRO A 618 36.89 -1.30 -18.30
C PRO A 618 35.96 -2.47 -17.98
N ALA A 619 34.91 -2.24 -17.19
CA ALA A 619 33.94 -3.26 -16.82
C ALA A 619 33.10 -3.72 -18.03
N VAL A 620 32.64 -2.79 -18.87
CA VAL A 620 31.93 -3.11 -20.12
C VAL A 620 32.85 -3.84 -21.11
N ALA A 621 34.10 -3.39 -21.25
CA ALA A 621 35.07 -4.05 -22.12
C ALA A 621 35.37 -5.49 -21.67
N TYR A 622 35.50 -5.72 -20.36
CA TYR A 622 35.66 -7.07 -19.81
C TYR A 622 34.40 -7.92 -20.05
N ALA A 623 33.22 -7.37 -19.74
CA ALA A 623 31.94 -8.05 -19.92
C ALA A 623 31.73 -8.51 -21.37
N THR A 624 32.11 -7.66 -22.34
CA THR A 624 32.00 -7.97 -23.77
C THR A 624 32.82 -9.22 -24.13
N ARG A 625 34.08 -9.30 -23.67
CA ARG A 625 34.94 -10.46 -23.92
C ARG A 625 34.44 -11.72 -23.21
N TRP A 626 34.00 -11.57 -21.97
CA TRP A 626 33.51 -12.68 -21.15
C TRP A 626 32.26 -13.32 -21.76
N LEU A 627 31.28 -12.49 -22.15
CA LEU A 627 30.04 -12.96 -22.78
C LEU A 627 30.30 -13.59 -24.16
N THR A 628 31.20 -13.02 -24.96
CA THR A 628 31.58 -13.60 -26.27
C THR A 628 32.16 -15.01 -26.10
N THR A 629 33.04 -15.20 -25.11
CA THR A 629 33.67 -16.51 -24.85
C THR A 629 32.65 -17.54 -24.36
N ALA A 630 31.74 -17.14 -23.47
CA ALA A 630 30.68 -18.00 -22.96
C ALA A 630 29.69 -18.44 -24.05
N GLU A 631 29.43 -17.59 -25.05
CA GLU A 631 28.57 -17.92 -26.18
C GLU A 631 29.24 -18.86 -27.18
N THR A 632 30.56 -18.71 -27.40
CA THR A 632 31.31 -19.65 -28.27
C THR A 632 31.50 -21.05 -27.67
N ALA A 633 31.29 -21.21 -26.36
CA ALA A 633 31.41 -22.49 -25.65
C ALA A 633 30.08 -23.28 -25.60
N LYS A 634 28.97 -22.68 -26.05
CA LYS A 634 27.66 -23.31 -26.23
C LYS A 634 27.47 -23.71 -27.69
#